data_AF-A0A673U0N2-F1
#
_entry.id   AF-A0A673U0N2-F1
#
_cell.length_a   1.000
_cell.length_b   1.000
_cell.length_c   1.000
_cell.angle_alpha   90.00
_cell.angle_beta   90.00
_cell.angle_gamma   90.00
#
_symmetry.space_group_name_H-M   'P 1'
#
loop_
_entity.id
_entity.type
_entity.pdbx_description
1 polymer ?
#
loop_
_entity_poly.entity_id
_entity_poly.type
_entity_poly.pdbx_seq_one_letter_code
_entity_poly.pdbx_strand_id
1 'polypeptide(L)'
;MKASGTLQEYKVVGRCLPTPKCHTPPLYRMRIFAPNHVVAKSRFWYFVSQLKKMKKSSGEIVYSCLRFSPSQARSLSQNIF
;
A
#
# COMPACT_ATOMS: atom_id res chain seq x y z
N MET A 1 4.99 -10.34 15.57
CA MET A 1 5.29 -10.71 14.17
C MET A 1 6.67 -11.35 14.14
N LYS A 2 6.82 -12.56 13.59
CA LYS A 2 8.13 -13.03 13.15
C LYS A 2 8.36 -12.47 11.74
N ALA A 3 9.39 -11.65 11.57
CA ALA A 3 9.86 -11.26 10.25
C ALA A 3 10.83 -12.35 9.78
N SER A 4 10.38 -13.23 8.90
CA SER A 4 11.25 -14.18 8.22
C SER A 4 11.62 -13.61 6.85
N GLY A 5 12.91 -13.31 6.65
CA GLY A 5 13.47 -12.86 5.37
C GLY A 5 13.60 -11.35 5.20
N THR A 6 14.14 -10.95 4.05
CA THR A 6 14.36 -9.54 3.67
C THR A 6 13.02 -8.83 3.47
N LEU A 7 12.82 -7.73 4.20
CA LEU A 7 11.61 -6.92 4.08
C LEU A 7 11.67 -6.05 2.84
N GLN A 8 10.58 -6.07 2.07
CA GLN A 8 10.39 -5.23 0.91
C GLN A 8 9.32 -4.17 1.19
N GLU A 9 9.49 -2.97 0.61
CA GLU A 9 8.51 -1.89 0.76
C GLU A 9 7.36 -2.05 -0.23
N TYR A 10 6.15 -2.27 0.26
CA TYR A 10 4.93 -2.28 -0.54
C TYR A 10 4.15 -0.99 -0.36
N LYS A 11 3.72 -0.38 -1.48
CA LYS A 11 2.74 0.69 -1.50
C LYS A 11 1.36 0.05 -1.68
N VAL A 12 0.53 0.11 -0.63
CA VAL A 12 -0.83 -0.42 -0.65
C VAL A 12 -1.83 0.72 -0.54
N VAL A 13 -2.82 0.73 -1.42
CA VAL A 13 -3.93 1.70 -1.43
C VAL A 13 -5.24 0.94 -1.38
N GLY A 14 -6.12 1.32 -0.45
CA GLY A 14 -7.47 0.76 -0.35
C GLY A 14 -8.51 1.81 -0.01
N ARG A 15 -9.78 1.46 -0.23
CA ARG A 15 -10.95 2.31 0.03
C ARG A 15 -12.11 1.49 0.56
N CYS A 16 -13.10 2.16 1.14
CA CYS A 16 -14.37 1.52 1.48
C CYS A 16 -15.10 1.20 0.18
N LEU A 17 -15.98 0.21 0.19
CA LEU A 17 -16.90 0.03 -0.92
C LEU A 17 -17.83 1.25 -1.02
N PRO A 18 -18.15 1.72 -2.25
CA PRO A 18 -19.15 2.75 -2.43
C PRO A 18 -20.49 2.32 -1.83
N THR A 19 -21.13 3.22 -1.09
CA THR A 19 -22.45 3.00 -0.51
C THR A 19 -23.40 4.08 -1.01
N PRO A 20 -24.74 3.88 -0.99
CA PRO A 20 -25.68 4.92 -1.42
C PRO A 20 -25.60 6.22 -0.60
N LYS A 21 -25.03 6.16 0.60
CA LYS A 21 -24.78 7.34 1.44
C LYS A 21 -23.45 8.03 1.14
N CYS A 22 -22.49 7.32 0.55
CA CYS A 22 -21.15 7.79 0.27
C CYS A 22 -20.64 7.13 -1.02
N HIS A 23 -20.91 7.78 -2.16
CA HIS A 23 -20.56 7.28 -3.49
C HIS A 23 -19.05 7.33 -3.77
N THR A 24 -18.35 8.29 -3.17
CA THR A 24 -16.91 8.53 -3.39
C THR A 24 -16.14 8.40 -2.08
N PRO A 25 -15.89 7.17 -1.59
CA PRO A 25 -15.13 6.96 -0.37
C PRO A 25 -13.67 7.37 -0.53
N PRO A 26 -13.02 7.90 0.53
CA PRO A 26 -11.63 8.33 0.48
C PRO A 26 -10.67 7.16 0.27
N LEU A 27 -9.57 7.43 -0.43
CA LEU A 27 -8.48 6.48 -0.67
C LEU A 27 -7.44 6.60 0.45
N TYR A 28 -7.08 5.45 1.05
CA TYR A 28 -6.05 5.36 2.08
C TYR A 28 -4.80 4.68 1.53
N ARG A 29 -3.65 5.37 1.63
CA ARG A 29 -2.34 4.87 1.19
C ARG A 29 -1.47 4.54 2.40
N MET A 30 -0.90 3.34 2.41
CA MET A 30 0.11 2.91 3.38
C MET A 30 1.38 2.39 2.71
N ARG A 31 2.51 2.60 3.40
CA ARG A 31 3.80 1.97 3.12
C ARG A 31 3.94 0.81 4.10
N ILE A 32 4.07 -0.41 3.58
CA ILE A 32 4.09 -1.63 4.38
C ILE A 32 5.35 -2.41 4.06
N PHE A 33 6.14 -2.69 5.09
CA PHE A 33 7.31 -3.55 4.97
C PHE A 33 6.91 -5.00 5.23
N ALA A 34 7.07 -5.85 4.22
CA ALA A 34 6.67 -7.26 4.29
C ALA A 34 7.57 -8.13 3.38
N PRO A 35 7.69 -9.44 3.65
CA PRO A 35 8.47 -10.34 2.80
C PRO A 35 7.76 -10.66 1.47
N ASN A 36 6.43 -10.60 1.44
CA ASN A 36 5.64 -10.87 0.24
C ASN A 36 4.38 -9.98 0.18
N HIS A 37 3.76 -9.93 -1.00
CA HIS A 37 2.57 -9.13 -1.25
C HIS A 37 1.34 -9.59 -0.45
N VAL A 38 1.22 -10.89 -0.14
CA VAL A 38 0.09 -11.45 0.63
C VAL A 38 0.12 -10.93 2.07
N VAL A 39 1.28 -11.00 2.72
CA VAL A 39 1.51 -10.44 4.06
C VAL A 39 1.33 -8.93 4.03
N ALA A 40 1.77 -8.24 2.96
CA ALA A 40 1.54 -6.81 2.83
C ALA A 40 0.04 -6.44 2.83
N LYS A 41 -0.80 -7.15 2.06
CA LYS A 41 -2.26 -6.96 2.04
C LYS A 41 -2.87 -7.26 3.42
N SER A 42 -2.45 -8.34 4.08
CA SER A 42 -2.93 -8.69 5.42
C SER A 42 -2.61 -7.59 6.44
N ARG A 43 -1.38 -7.07 6.42
CA ARG A 43 -0.95 -5.97 7.29
C ARG A 43 -1.69 -4.67 7.01
N PHE A 44 -2.02 -4.39 5.75
CA PHE A 44 -2.85 -3.24 5.39
C PHE A 44 -4.19 -3.30 6.14
N TRP A 45 -4.90 -4.43 6.04
CA TRP A 45 -6.19 -4.60 6.71
C TRP A 45 -6.08 -4.52 8.23
N TYR A 46 -5.02 -5.10 8.81
CA TYR A 46 -4.77 -5.00 10.24
C TYR A 46 -4.69 -3.54 10.71
N PHE A 47 -3.84 -2.73 10.08
CA PHE A 47 -3.65 -1.33 10.48
C PHE A 47 -4.86 -0.44 10.15
N VAL A 48 -5.46 -0.63 8.97
CA VAL A 48 -6.62 0.16 8.55
C VAL A 48 -7.85 -0.10 9.42
N SER A 49 -8.00 -1.33 9.94
CA SER A 49 -9.08 -1.63 10.89
C SER A 49 -8.93 -0.87 12.21
N GLN A 50 -7.70 -0.68 12.68
CA GLN A 50 -7.40 0.09 13.90
C GLN A 50 -7.59 1.59 13.68
N LEU A 51 -7.17 2.12 12.52
CA LEU A 51 -7.18 3.57 12.27
C LEU A 51 -8.53 4.10 11.77
N LYS A 52 -9.25 3.34 10.95
CA LYS A 52 -10.43 3.82 10.21
C LYS A 52 -11.66 2.93 10.35
N LYS A 53 -11.65 1.95 11.27
CA LYS A 53 -12.75 0.99 11.49
C LYS A 53 -13.23 0.29 10.19
N MET A 54 -12.36 0.23 9.17
CA MET A 54 -12.66 -0.41 7.90
C MET A 54 -12.25 -1.88 7.97
N LYS A 55 -13.13 -2.76 7.49
CA LYS A 55 -12.91 -4.21 7.42
C LYS A 55 -12.60 -4.64 5.99
N LYS A 56 -11.94 -5.80 5.86
CA LYS A 56 -11.68 -6.44 4.55
C LYS A 56 -12.97 -6.74 3.78
N SER A 57 -14.07 -7.03 4.48
CA SER A 57 -15.37 -7.29 3.85
C SER A 57 -16.07 -6.03 3.35
N SER A 58 -15.77 -4.87 3.94
CA SER A 58 -16.44 -3.59 3.64
C SER A 58 -15.60 -2.66 2.77
N GLY A 59 -14.49 -3.16 2.22
CA GLY A 59 -13.53 -2.37 1.48
C GLY A 59 -12.77 -3.21 0.48
N GLU A 60 -12.07 -2.53 -0.41
CA GLU A 60 -11.25 -3.15 -1.45
C GLU A 60 -9.85 -2.54 -1.49
N ILE A 61 -8.87 -3.34 -1.92
CA ILE A 61 -7.53 -2.86 -2.23
C ILE A 61 -7.52 -2.48 -3.70
N VAL A 62 -7.34 -1.19 -3.97
CA VAL A 62 -7.29 -0.61 -5.32
C VAL A 62 -5.92 -0.84 -5.95
N TYR A 63 -4.86 -0.75 -5.15
CA TYR A 63 -3.49 -0.87 -5.63
C TYR A 63 -2.61 -1.55 -4.59
N SER A 64 -1.83 -2.55 -5.00
CA SER A 64 -0.78 -3.14 -4.17
C SER A 64 0.42 -3.43 -5.05
N CYS A 65 1.46 -2.61 -4.94
CA CYS A 65 2.67 -2.77 -5.73
C CYS A 65 3.90 -2.70 -4.84
N LEU A 66 4.89 -3.54 -5.15
CA LEU A 66 6.23 -3.41 -4.61
C LEU A 66 6.81 -2.07 -5.05
N ARG A 67 7.19 -1.23 -4.10
CA ARG A 67 7.92 -0.02 -4.42
C ARG A 67 9.33 -0.42 -4.80
N PHE A 68 9.61 -0.40 -6.10
CA PHE A 68 10.98 -0.32 -6.58
C PHE A 68 11.51 1.04 -6.16
N SER A 69 12.56 1.11 -5.35
CA SER A 69 13.28 2.35 -5.12
C SER A 69 14.12 2.62 -6.37
N PRO A 70 13.82 3.63 -7.20
CA PRO A 70 14.76 4.07 -8.21
C PRO A 70 15.86 4.86 -7.50
N SER A 71 16.72 4.18 -6.73
CA SER A 71 17.87 4.81 -6.10
C SER A 71 19.02 5.07 -7.09
N GLN A 72 18.79 4.92 -8.41
CA GLN A 72 19.85 5.04 -9.41
C GLN A 72 19.36 5.54 -10.80
N ALA A 73 18.43 6.49 -10.85
CA ALA A 73 17.97 7.08 -12.12
C ALA A 73 17.94 8.62 -12.10
N ARG A 74 18.95 9.24 -11.48
CA ARG A 74 19.15 10.71 -11.49
C ARG A 74 20.62 11.10 -11.65
N SER A 75 21.34 10.50 -12.60
CA SER A 75 22.69 10.96 -12.96
C SER A 75 22.89 11.27 -14.44
N LEU A 76 21.86 11.22 -15.29
CA LEU A 76 21.99 11.53 -16.73
C LEU A 76 21.21 12.79 -17.14
N SER A 77 21.34 13.88 -16.37
CA SER A 77 20.87 15.21 -16.80
C SER A 77 21.94 16.30 -16.64
N GLN A 78 23.21 15.90 -16.46
CA GLN A 78 24.35 16.80 -16.62
C GLN A 78 25.10 16.30 -17.86
N ASN A 79 25.36 17.18 -18.82
CA ASN A 79 25.92 16.93 -20.16
C ASN A 79 24.89 16.69 -21.27
N ILE A 80 24.07 17.71 -21.53
CA ILE A 80 23.88 18.15 -22.91
C ILE A 80 24.46 19.56 -22.97
N PHE A 81 25.31 19.78 -23.97
CA PHE A 81 26.09 20.98 -24.28
C PHE A 81 25.34 22.30 -24.10
#